data_AF-A0A2K6M0D8-F1
#
_entry.id   AF-A0A2K6M0D8-F1
#
_cell.length_a   1.000
_cell.length_b   1.000
_cell.length_c   1.000
_cell.angle_alpha   90.00
_cell.angle_beta   90.00
_cell.angle_gamma   90.00
#
_symmetry.space_group_name_H-M   'P 1'
#
loop_
_entity.id
_entity.type
_entity.pdbx_description
1 polymer ?
#
loop_
_entity_poly.entity_id
_entity_poly.type
_entity_poly.pdbx_seq_one_letter_code
_entity_poly.pdbx_strand_id
1 'polypeptide(L)'
;ASLLRALSSGGSITSPPLSPALPKYKLADYRYGREEMLALFLKDNKIPSDLLDKEFLPILQEEPLPPLALVPFTEEEQRLQ
;
A
#
# COMPACT_ATOMS: atom_id res chain seq x y z
N ALA A 1 4.01 31.57 12.37
CA ALA A 1 4.01 32.14 13.74
C ALA A 1 2.70 32.89 14.07
N SER A 2 1.53 32.24 14.01
CA SER A 2 0.25 32.87 14.40
C SER A 2 -0.59 32.08 15.41
N LEU A 3 -0.25 30.82 15.73
CA LEU A 3 -1.06 30.02 16.66
C LEU A 3 -0.77 30.29 18.15
N LEU A 4 0.40 30.87 18.48
CA LEU A 4 0.87 30.94 19.87
C LEU A 4 0.37 32.15 20.68
N ARG A 5 -0.34 33.10 20.08
CA ARG A 5 -0.74 34.36 20.75
C ARG A 5 -2.09 34.27 21.49
N ALA A 6 -2.85 33.18 21.34
CA ALA A 6 -4.22 33.11 21.85
C ALA A 6 -4.39 32.49 23.26
N LEU A 7 -3.31 32.03 23.92
CA LEU A 7 -3.42 31.29 25.19
C LEU A 7 -3.20 32.13 26.45
N SER A 8 -3.17 33.45 26.36
CA SER A 8 -2.90 34.33 27.51
C SER A 8 -4.06 35.28 27.81
N SER A 9 -5.25 34.76 28.09
CA SER A 9 -6.24 35.48 28.90
C SER A 9 -7.12 34.46 29.63
N GLY A 10 -7.16 34.56 30.96
CA GLY A 10 -7.60 33.50 31.86
C GLY A 10 -9.08 33.14 31.86
N GLY A 11 -9.35 32.07 32.62
CA GLY A 11 -10.68 31.75 33.16
C GLY A 11 -11.59 30.96 32.23
N SER A 12 -11.46 29.63 32.26
CA SER A 12 -12.56 28.66 32.41
C SER A 12 -12.08 27.29 31.94
N ILE A 13 -12.24 26.28 32.81
CA ILE A 13 -12.00 24.88 32.49
C ILE A 13 -13.21 24.41 31.68
N THR A 14 -13.30 24.81 30.43
CA THR A 14 -14.22 24.18 29.48
C THR A 14 -13.36 23.38 28.52
N SER A 15 -13.45 22.06 28.60
CA SER A 15 -12.93 21.18 27.57
C SER A 15 -13.43 21.67 26.19
N PRO A 16 -12.61 21.59 25.13
CA PRO A 16 -13.12 21.86 23.79
C PRO A 16 -14.35 20.98 23.54
N PRO A 17 -15.38 21.47 22.83
CA PRO A 17 -16.54 20.65 22.50
C PRO A 17 -16.05 19.36 21.84
N LEU A 18 -16.62 18.21 22.22
CA LEU A 18 -16.35 16.97 21.50
C LEU A 18 -16.67 17.23 20.03
N SER A 19 -15.63 17.21 19.19
CA SER A 19 -15.79 17.22 17.74
C SER A 19 -16.88 16.22 17.37
N PRO A 20 -17.85 16.57 16.50
CA PRO A 20 -18.89 15.62 16.10
C PRO A 20 -18.20 14.32 15.70
N ALA A 21 -18.59 13.23 16.35
CA ALA A 21 -18.00 11.92 16.13
C ALA A 21 -18.14 11.61 14.64
N LEU A 22 -17.04 11.80 13.90
CA LEU A 22 -17.00 11.51 12.48
C LEU A 22 -17.49 10.07 12.32
N PRO A 23 -18.41 9.79 11.38
CA PRO A 23 -18.83 8.43 11.10
C PRO A 23 -17.56 7.59 10.98
N LYS A 24 -17.43 6.54 11.78
CA LYS A 24 -16.36 5.56 11.62
C LYS A 24 -16.64 4.92 10.25
N TYR A 25 -16.08 5.49 9.19
CA TYR A 25 -16.22 4.94 7.85
C TYR A 25 -15.68 3.51 7.92
N LYS A 26 -16.57 2.53 7.72
CA LYS A 26 -16.17 1.13 7.76
C LYS A 26 -15.22 0.92 6.59
N LEU A 27 -13.96 0.66 6.91
CA LEU A 27 -13.00 0.30 5.90
C LEU A 27 -13.38 -1.07 5.31
N ALA A 28 -13.06 -1.33 4.04
CA ALA A 28 -13.30 -2.66 3.46
C ALA A 28 -12.57 -3.74 4.29
N ASP A 29 -13.20 -4.90 4.44
CA ASP A 29 -12.74 -5.94 5.38
C ASP A 29 -11.38 -6.55 4.94
N TYR A 30 -11.09 -6.56 3.63
CA TYR A 30 -9.81 -7.02 3.07
C TYR A 30 -9.15 -5.92 2.26
N ARG A 31 -8.12 -5.30 2.81
CA ARG A 31 -7.27 -4.31 2.14
C ARG A 31 -5.83 -4.60 2.51
N TYR A 32 -4.98 -4.63 1.49
CA TYR A 32 -3.56 -4.87 1.64
C TYR A 32 -2.83 -3.73 0.94
N GLY A 33 -2.00 -3.00 1.68
CA GLY A 33 -1.07 -2.02 1.15
C GLY A 33 0.04 -2.70 0.33
N ARG A 34 0.88 -1.89 -0.32
CA ARG A 34 1.98 -2.38 -1.17
C ARG A 34 2.88 -3.36 -0.42
N GLU A 35 3.40 -2.98 0.75
CA GLU A 35 4.32 -3.83 1.50
C GLU A 35 3.65 -5.09 2.06
N GLU A 36 2.37 -5.00 2.44
CA GLU A 36 1.59 -6.16 2.88
C GLU A 36 1.42 -7.17 1.73
N MET A 37 1.12 -6.70 0.52
CA MET A 37 1.04 -7.55 -0.67
C MET A 37 2.39 -8.20 -1.01
N LEU A 38 3.49 -7.47 -0.92
CA LEU A 38 4.83 -8.01 -1.19
C LEU A 38 5.24 -9.05 -0.14
N ALA A 39 4.87 -8.85 1.12
CA ALA A 39 5.13 -9.81 2.20
C ALA A 39 4.35 -11.12 2.04
N LEU A 40 3.24 -11.12 1.29
CA LEU A 40 2.44 -12.30 0.98
C LEU A 40 2.96 -13.10 -0.23
N PHE A 41 3.99 -12.62 -0.95
CA PHE A 41 4.56 -13.33 -2.08
C PHE A 41 5.29 -14.62 -1.65
N LEU A 42 5.00 -15.72 -2.34
CA LEU A 42 5.66 -17.01 -2.15
C LEU A 42 6.50 -17.34 -3.38
N LYS A 43 7.79 -17.64 -3.18
CA LYS A 43 8.73 -17.88 -4.28
C LYS A 43 8.43 -19.18 -5.05
N ASP A 44 8.00 -20.22 -4.34
CA ASP A 44 7.76 -21.55 -4.92
C ASP A 44 6.26 -21.77 -5.19
N ASN A 45 5.73 -21.02 -6.16
CA ASN A 45 4.34 -21.16 -6.58
C ASN A 45 4.21 -22.09 -7.80
N LYS A 46 3.23 -23.01 -7.71
CA LYS A 46 2.86 -23.84 -8.85
C LYS A 46 2.15 -22.98 -9.90
N ILE A 47 2.45 -23.24 -11.17
CA ILE A 47 1.74 -22.61 -12.28
C ILE A 47 0.25 -22.97 -12.19
N PRO A 48 -0.67 -21.97 -12.15
CA PRO A 48 -2.09 -22.21 -12.23
C PRO A 48 -2.45 -22.98 -13.51
N SER A 49 -3.33 -23.98 -13.42
CA SER A 49 -3.73 -24.81 -14.56
C SER A 49 -4.24 -24.01 -15.75
N ASP A 50 -4.92 -22.90 -15.49
CA ASP A 50 -5.55 -22.07 -16.51
C ASP A 50 -4.51 -21.38 -17.41
N LEU A 51 -3.27 -21.18 -16.91
CA LEU A 51 -2.17 -20.61 -17.69
C LEU A 51 -1.45 -21.64 -18.58
N LEU A 52 -1.78 -22.94 -18.45
CA LEU A 52 -1.21 -24.00 -19.29
C LEU A 52 -1.96 -24.16 -20.62
N ASP A 53 -3.01 -23.38 -20.87
CA ASP A 53 -3.69 -23.35 -22.17
C ASP A 53 -2.71 -22.86 -23.26
N LYS A 54 -2.83 -23.45 -24.45
CA LYS A 54 -2.04 -23.11 -25.64
C LYS A 54 -2.17 -21.64 -26.02
N GLU A 55 -3.32 -21.03 -25.74
CA GLU A 55 -3.54 -19.59 -25.95
C GLU A 55 -2.58 -18.72 -25.11
N PHE A 56 -2.20 -19.17 -23.92
CA PHE A 56 -1.36 -18.42 -22.99
C PHE A 56 0.12 -18.81 -23.01
N LEU A 57 0.51 -19.88 -23.72
CA LEU A 57 1.92 -20.26 -23.86
C LEU A 57 2.86 -19.13 -24.30
N PRO A 58 2.48 -18.21 -25.23
CA PRO A 58 3.36 -17.10 -25.61
C PRO A 58 3.68 -16.11 -24.48
N ILE A 59 2.86 -16.07 -23.43
CA ILE A 59 3.02 -15.17 -22.28
C ILE A 59 3.33 -15.95 -20.98
N LEU A 60 3.41 -17.28 -21.05
CA LEU A 60 3.69 -18.11 -19.90
C LEU A 60 5.16 -17.95 -19.50
N GLN A 61 5.37 -17.55 -18.26
CA GLN A 61 6.68 -17.55 -17.61
C GLN A 61 6.80 -18.84 -16.79
N GLU A 62 7.67 -19.76 -17.21
CA GLU A 62 7.84 -21.07 -16.56
C GLU A 62 8.47 -20.95 -15.16
N GLU A 63 9.49 -20.12 -15.02
CA GLU A 63 10.15 -19.87 -13.73
C GLU A 63 9.55 -18.63 -13.05
N PRO A 64 8.98 -18.74 -11.84
CA PRO A 64 8.35 -17.62 -11.17
C PRO A 64 9.36 -16.51 -10.87
N LEU A 65 9.11 -15.32 -11.40
CA LEU A 65 9.92 -14.13 -11.15
C LEU A 65 9.45 -13.41 -9.87
N PRO A 66 10.36 -12.81 -9.09
CA PRO A 66 9.97 -11.98 -7.95
C PRO A 66 9.27 -10.69 -8.43
N PRO A 67 8.41 -10.07 -7.61
CA PRO A 67 7.86 -8.75 -7.91
C PRO A 67 8.98 -7.74 -8.18
N LEU A 68 8.86 -6.96 -9.27
CA LEU A 68 9.86 -5.93 -9.65
C LEU A 68 10.11 -4.91 -8.54
N ALA A 69 9.13 -4.70 -7.66
CA ALA A 69 9.25 -3.91 -6.43
C ALA A 69 10.40 -4.34 -5.49
N LEU A 70 10.84 -5.59 -5.58
CA LEU A 70 11.93 -6.19 -4.80
C LEU A 70 13.23 -6.29 -5.61
N VAL A 71 13.20 -5.93 -6.89
CA VAL A 71 14.35 -5.99 -7.79
C VAL A 71 14.91 -4.57 -7.92
N PRO A 72 16.20 -4.35 -7.59
CA PRO A 72 16.85 -3.08 -7.86
C PRO A 72 16.84 -2.79 -9.36
N PHE A 73 16.76 -1.52 -9.74
CA PHE A 73 16.84 -1.15 -11.15
C PHE A 73 18.19 -1.52 -11.75
N THR A 74 18.13 -1.88 -13.02
CA THR A 74 19.31 -1.99 -13.87
C THR A 74 19.85 -0.60 -14.23
N GLU A 75 21.10 -0.53 -14.69
CA GLU A 75 21.73 0.73 -15.12
C GLU A 75 20.94 1.42 -16.25
N GLU A 76 20.42 0.62 -17.19
CA GLU A 76 19.61 1.13 -18.30
C GLU A 76 18.28 1.71 -17.82
N GLU A 77 17.58 1.02 -16.90
CA GLU A 77 16.34 1.54 -16.32
C GLU A 77 16.60 2.81 -15.52
N GLN A 78 17.69 2.87 -14.76
CA GLN A 78 18.06 4.06 -13.99
C GLN A 78 18.36 5.26 -14.91
N ARG A 79 18.93 5.03 -16.10
CA ARG A 79 19.18 6.09 -17.09
C ARG A 79 17.90 6.62 -17.73
N LEU A 80 16.83 5.82 -17.74
CA LEU A 80 15.53 6.17 -18.33
C LEU A 80 14.60 6.90 -17.35
N GLN A 81 14.97 7.02 -16.08
CA GLN A 81 14.25 7.81 -15.07
C GLN A 81 14.66 9.28 -15.11
#